data_AF-A0A2L2WR49-F1
#
_entry.id   AF-A0A2L2WR49-F1
#
_cell.length_a   1.000
_cell.length_b   1.000
_cell.length_c   1.000
_cell.angle_alpha   90.00
_cell.angle_beta   90.00
_cell.angle_gamma   90.00
#
_symmetry.space_group_name_H-M   'P 1'
#
loop_
_entity.id
_entity.type
_entity.pdbx_description
1 polymer ?
#
loop_
_entity_poly.entity_id
_entity_poly.type
_entity_poly.pdbx_seq_one_letter_code
_entity_poly.pdbx_strand_id
1 'polypeptide(L)'
;MTRKYIHSSWYCRWWAYTADDYRELVNGYKKHDSPLDIMVFDMDWHRKDGKVGTGHAGTRGWTGYSWNKKLIPDPGKLIKEFRDQNVYVVLNEHPHDGLRPHEDMHDGFIKDLDFDTLKEGVPLFDAGDRHYMEKFLKHAHGESDSMGVAFWWLDWQQDYSYPIVRGTTTKHLPWLNELYYNYSKQGNLRGAGFSRWGGWGDHRHPIQFSGDAVGNWDMLRFEVKLTTASDNAGCFFWAHDIGGFYDGLDPELYTRWTQFGLLNSSLRIHSVVGEKMDRRP
;
A
#
# COMPACT_ATOMS: atom_id res chain seq x y z
N MET A 1 -11.62 -4.89 -15.87
CA MET A 1 -12.53 -4.86 -14.70
C MET A 1 -11.72 -5.13 -13.44
N THR A 2 -11.99 -4.42 -12.35
CA THR A 2 -11.39 -4.54 -11.01
C THR A 2 -11.99 -5.70 -10.20
N ARG A 3 -11.32 -6.08 -9.11
CA ARG A 3 -11.91 -6.98 -8.09
C ARG A 3 -13.00 -6.21 -7.33
N LYS A 4 -14.18 -6.81 -7.13
CA LYS A 4 -15.36 -6.12 -6.57
C LYS A 4 -15.08 -5.48 -5.21
N TYR A 5 -14.40 -6.19 -4.33
CA TYR A 5 -14.14 -5.77 -2.95
C TYR A 5 -13.14 -4.59 -2.84
N ILE A 6 -12.53 -4.13 -3.95
CA ILE A 6 -11.76 -2.87 -3.97
C ILE A 6 -12.69 -1.67 -3.79
N HIS A 7 -13.96 -1.78 -4.18
CA HIS A 7 -14.91 -0.67 -4.18
C HIS A 7 -15.69 -0.49 -2.88
N SER A 8 -15.13 -0.98 -1.79
CA SER A 8 -15.80 -1.15 -0.50
C SER A 8 -15.32 -0.14 0.55
N SER A 9 -15.57 -0.45 1.82
CA SER A 9 -15.03 0.26 2.99
C SER A 9 -13.67 -0.31 3.38
N TRP A 10 -12.69 0.60 3.53
CA TRP A 10 -11.30 0.31 3.88
C TRP A 10 -10.94 1.04 5.16
N TYR A 11 -10.21 0.36 6.03
CA TYR A 11 -9.55 0.98 7.17
C TYR A 11 -8.03 0.90 7.04
N CYS A 12 -7.39 2.02 7.30
CA CYS A 12 -5.95 2.17 7.37
C CYS A 12 -5.63 3.28 8.39
N ARG A 13 -4.52 3.13 9.11
CA ARG A 13 -3.90 4.22 9.86
C ARG A 13 -2.43 3.89 9.95
N TRP A 14 -1.58 4.88 9.73
CA TRP A 14 -0.15 4.71 10.00
C TRP A 14 0.04 4.59 11.52
N TRP A 15 0.09 3.36 12.02
CA TRP A 15 0.18 3.05 13.44
C TRP A 15 0.79 1.68 13.68
N ALA A 16 1.54 1.55 14.78
CA ALA A 16 2.16 0.31 15.21
C ALA A 16 1.15 -0.65 15.88
N TYR A 17 0.13 -1.06 15.12
CA TYR A 17 -0.89 -1.98 15.60
C TYR A 17 -0.32 -3.37 15.87
N THR A 18 -0.68 -3.92 17.03
CA THR A 18 -0.53 -5.34 17.34
C THR A 18 -1.62 -6.17 16.67
N ALA A 19 -1.44 -7.50 16.62
CA ALA A 19 -2.47 -8.41 16.15
C ALA A 19 -3.80 -8.25 16.91
N ASP A 20 -3.75 -7.96 18.21
CA ASP A 20 -4.95 -7.76 19.03
C ASP A 20 -5.62 -6.42 18.74
N ASP A 21 -4.86 -5.36 18.47
CA ASP A 21 -5.44 -4.08 18.03
C ASP A 21 -6.19 -4.25 16.70
N TYR A 22 -5.61 -4.97 15.73
CA TYR A 22 -6.30 -5.25 14.47
C TYR A 22 -7.59 -6.06 14.66
N ARG A 23 -7.59 -7.04 15.58
CA ARG A 23 -8.82 -7.76 15.94
C ARG A 23 -9.86 -6.84 16.58
N GLU A 24 -9.43 -5.94 17.46
CA GLU A 24 -10.31 -4.96 18.08
C GLU A 24 -10.92 -4.03 17.04
N LEU A 25 -10.14 -3.56 16.06
CA LEU A 25 -10.63 -2.75 14.94
C LEU A 25 -11.72 -3.48 14.17
N VAL A 26 -11.46 -4.70 13.68
CA VAL A 26 -12.46 -5.49 12.94
C VAL A 26 -13.72 -5.75 13.78
N ASN A 27 -13.56 -6.06 15.07
CA ASN A 27 -14.68 -6.25 15.99
C ASN A 27 -15.45 -4.94 16.24
N GLY A 28 -14.76 -3.80 16.25
CA GLY A 28 -15.36 -2.47 16.36
C GLY A 28 -16.33 -2.21 15.21
N TYR A 29 -15.87 -2.36 13.96
CA TYR A 29 -16.74 -2.23 12.78
C TYR A 29 -18.00 -3.10 12.88
N LYS A 30 -17.84 -4.36 13.30
CA LYS A 30 -18.98 -5.27 13.52
C LYS A 30 -19.93 -4.81 14.62
N LYS A 31 -19.38 -4.36 15.76
CA LYS A 31 -20.17 -3.87 16.90
C LYS A 31 -20.99 -2.63 16.54
N HIS A 32 -20.45 -1.79 15.65
CA HIS A 32 -21.08 -0.55 15.18
C HIS A 32 -21.89 -0.72 13.89
N ASP A 33 -22.19 -1.97 13.48
CA ASP A 33 -22.94 -2.30 12.25
C ASP A 33 -22.40 -1.56 11.00
N SER A 34 -21.08 -1.40 10.95
CA SER A 34 -20.38 -0.68 9.90
C SER A 34 -19.65 -1.67 9.00
N PRO A 35 -19.80 -1.58 7.67
CA PRO A 35 -19.13 -2.49 6.76
C PRO A 35 -17.61 -2.26 6.76
N LEU A 36 -16.87 -3.35 6.68
CA LEU A 36 -15.43 -3.38 6.47
C LEU A 36 -15.11 -4.57 5.57
N ASP A 37 -14.45 -4.30 4.45
CA ASP A 37 -14.01 -5.33 3.52
C ASP A 37 -12.49 -5.34 3.39
N ILE A 38 -11.81 -4.20 3.56
CA ILE A 38 -10.34 -4.14 3.47
C ILE A 38 -9.74 -3.57 4.76
N MET A 39 -8.82 -4.34 5.34
CA MET A 39 -7.91 -3.88 6.39
C MET A 39 -6.52 -3.69 5.79
N VAL A 40 -6.04 -2.45 5.74
CA VAL A 40 -4.70 -2.14 5.26
C VAL A 40 -3.75 -2.14 6.44
N PHE A 41 -2.73 -3.00 6.41
CA PHE A 41 -1.62 -2.93 7.35
C PHE A 41 -0.58 -1.97 6.79
N ASP A 42 -0.39 -0.87 7.51
CA ASP A 42 0.58 0.15 7.16
C ASP A 42 2.00 -0.25 7.61
N MET A 43 2.98 0.64 7.40
CA MET A 43 4.44 0.49 7.57
C MET A 43 4.98 -0.36 8.73
N ASP A 44 4.22 -0.59 9.80
CA ASP A 44 4.66 -1.33 10.98
C ASP A 44 4.40 -2.85 10.89
N TRP A 45 3.74 -3.33 9.83
CA TRP A 45 3.58 -4.76 9.58
C TRP A 45 4.91 -5.47 9.36
N HIS A 46 5.91 -4.78 8.78
CA HIS A 46 7.26 -5.27 8.57
C HIS A 46 8.26 -4.65 9.56
N ARG A 47 9.44 -5.26 9.66
CA ARG A 47 10.54 -4.72 10.47
C ARG A 47 11.08 -3.43 9.82
N LYS A 48 11.45 -2.46 10.66
CA LYS A 48 12.04 -1.17 10.25
C LYS A 48 13.49 -1.04 10.72
N ASP A 49 14.24 -2.14 10.68
CA ASP A 49 15.61 -2.26 11.21
C ASP A 49 16.71 -2.15 10.15
N GLY A 50 16.35 -1.84 8.90
CA GLY A 50 17.28 -1.63 7.80
C GLY A 50 18.42 -0.68 8.11
N LYS A 51 19.65 -1.13 7.81
CA LYS A 51 20.91 -0.37 8.06
C LYS A 51 21.65 0.05 6.80
N VAL A 52 21.36 -0.60 5.68
CA VAL A 52 22.00 -0.38 4.38
C VAL A 52 20.97 0.08 3.35
N GLY A 53 21.42 0.62 2.23
CA GLY A 53 20.55 1.21 1.22
C GLY A 53 20.51 2.74 1.28
N THR A 54 19.76 3.29 0.34
CA THR A 54 19.65 4.71 0.05
C THR A 54 18.73 5.42 1.03
N GLY A 55 17.71 4.71 1.53
CA GLY A 55 16.72 5.25 2.45
C GLY A 55 15.72 6.22 1.79
N HIS A 56 14.66 6.51 2.53
CA HIS A 56 13.59 7.42 2.15
C HIS A 56 12.95 8.02 3.40
N ALA A 57 12.38 9.23 3.31
CA ALA A 57 11.77 9.94 4.44
C ALA A 57 12.67 10.03 5.69
N GLY A 58 13.99 10.19 5.50
CA GLY A 58 14.97 10.29 6.59
C GLY A 58 15.29 8.97 7.30
N THR A 59 14.83 7.83 6.78
CA THR A 59 15.04 6.51 7.38
C THR A 59 15.41 5.45 6.35
N ARG A 60 16.07 4.37 6.79
CA ARG A 60 16.29 3.17 5.97
C ARG A 60 15.26 2.08 6.27
N GLY A 61 14.29 2.33 7.14
CA GLY A 61 13.29 1.36 7.54
C GLY A 61 12.01 1.35 6.70
N TRP A 62 11.89 2.17 5.64
CA TRP A 62 10.66 2.23 4.83
C TRP A 62 10.50 1.06 3.87
N THR A 63 11.58 0.59 3.26
CA THR A 63 11.52 -0.66 2.50
C THR A 63 11.66 -1.84 3.45
N GLY A 64 10.72 -2.76 3.47
CA GLY A 64 10.90 -4.02 4.17
C GLY A 64 9.84 -5.06 3.84
N TYR A 65 10.19 -6.33 4.01
CA TYR A 65 9.36 -7.47 3.60
C TYR A 65 9.24 -8.56 4.67
N SER A 66 10.06 -8.50 5.71
CA SER A 66 10.01 -9.42 6.83
C SER A 66 9.05 -8.95 7.91
N TRP A 67 8.11 -9.81 8.27
CA TRP A 67 7.08 -9.51 9.27
C TRP A 67 7.63 -9.09 10.63
N ASN A 68 7.04 -8.05 11.20
CA ASN A 68 7.29 -7.61 12.57
C ASN A 68 6.58 -8.53 13.58
N LYS A 69 7.18 -9.69 13.87
CA LYS A 69 6.63 -10.71 14.77
C LYS A 69 6.50 -10.27 16.23
N LYS A 70 7.01 -9.08 16.60
CA LYS A 70 6.74 -8.48 17.92
C LYS A 70 5.33 -7.89 18.01
N LEU A 71 4.86 -7.28 16.92
CA LEU A 71 3.51 -6.72 16.84
C LEU A 71 2.50 -7.76 16.32
N ILE A 72 2.90 -8.56 15.34
CA ILE A 72 2.06 -9.55 14.68
C ILE A 72 2.74 -10.93 14.76
N PRO A 73 2.65 -11.64 15.90
CA PRO A 73 3.41 -12.89 16.11
C PRO A 73 3.11 -14.00 15.10
N ASP A 74 1.85 -14.10 14.66
CA ASP A 74 1.38 -15.08 13.68
C ASP A 74 0.52 -14.38 12.61
N PRO A 75 1.15 -13.78 11.58
CA PRO A 75 0.45 -13.04 10.55
C PRO A 75 -0.46 -13.94 9.70
N GLY A 76 -0.04 -15.17 9.42
CA GLY A 76 -0.84 -16.13 8.66
C GLY A 76 -2.16 -16.46 9.36
N LYS A 77 -2.13 -16.68 10.68
CA LYS A 77 -3.35 -16.87 11.47
C LYS A 77 -4.24 -15.62 11.48
N LEU A 78 -3.67 -14.43 11.67
CA LEU A 78 -4.44 -13.18 11.70
C LEU A 78 -5.12 -12.90 10.35
N ILE A 79 -4.40 -13.04 9.23
CA ILE A 79 -4.93 -12.86 7.88
C ILE A 79 -6.06 -13.88 7.63
N LYS A 80 -5.87 -15.13 8.04
CA LYS A 80 -6.91 -16.16 7.93
C LYS A 80 -8.16 -15.80 8.76
N GLU A 81 -7.99 -15.35 10.00
CA GLU A 81 -9.10 -14.91 10.86
C GLU A 81 -9.92 -13.79 10.20
N PHE A 82 -9.26 -12.84 9.54
CA PHE A 82 -9.94 -11.77 8.79
C PHE A 82 -10.62 -12.29 7.54
N ARG A 83 -9.96 -13.20 6.82
CA ARG A 83 -10.53 -13.84 5.64
C ARG A 83 -11.81 -14.62 5.96
N ASP A 84 -11.84 -15.35 7.07
CA ASP A 84 -13.02 -16.09 7.56
C ASP A 84 -14.21 -15.15 7.86
N GLN A 85 -13.93 -13.85 8.05
CA GLN A 85 -14.91 -12.79 8.28
C GLN A 85 -15.18 -11.94 7.02
N ASN A 86 -14.68 -12.35 5.86
CA ASN A 86 -14.70 -11.61 4.58
C ASN A 86 -13.93 -10.27 4.58
N VAL A 87 -13.00 -10.08 5.51
CA VAL A 87 -12.07 -8.94 5.51
C VAL A 87 -10.78 -9.35 4.81
N TYR A 88 -10.40 -8.59 3.79
CA TYR A 88 -9.19 -8.78 2.99
C TYR A 88 -8.05 -7.93 3.55
N VAL A 89 -6.84 -8.49 3.63
CA VAL A 89 -5.66 -7.76 4.08
C VAL A 89 -4.88 -7.22 2.89
N VAL A 90 -4.51 -5.94 2.96
CA VAL A 90 -3.63 -5.25 2.01
C VAL A 90 -2.41 -4.74 2.77
N LEU A 91 -1.22 -4.84 2.19
CA LEU A 91 0.02 -4.37 2.82
C LEU A 91 0.56 -3.13 2.12
N ASN A 92 0.98 -2.13 2.89
CA ASN A 92 1.78 -1.00 2.38
C ASN A 92 3.21 -1.45 2.07
N GLU A 93 3.79 -1.00 0.96
CA GLU A 93 5.20 -1.15 0.68
C GLU A 93 5.84 0.05 -0.04
N HIS A 94 7.17 0.11 0.10
CA HIS A 94 8.03 1.00 -0.66
C HIS A 94 9.24 0.21 -1.19
N PRO A 95 9.26 -0.22 -2.45
CA PRO A 95 10.26 -1.17 -2.95
C PRO A 95 11.65 -0.57 -3.22
N HIS A 96 11.83 0.73 -2.98
CA HIS A 96 12.98 1.54 -3.38
C HIS A 96 14.38 0.98 -3.04
N ASP A 97 14.54 0.35 -1.87
CA ASP A 97 15.82 -0.25 -1.48
C ASP A 97 15.94 -1.75 -1.82
N GLY A 98 14.92 -2.35 -2.46
CA GLY A 98 14.88 -3.76 -2.80
C GLY A 98 14.94 -4.69 -1.57
N LEU A 99 15.37 -5.94 -1.80
CA LEU A 99 15.64 -6.89 -0.73
C LEU A 99 17.06 -6.73 -0.20
N ARG A 100 17.20 -6.55 1.11
CA ARG A 100 18.48 -6.23 1.78
C ARG A 100 18.89 -7.32 2.76
N PRO A 101 20.16 -7.40 3.19
CA PRO A 101 20.69 -8.53 3.98
C PRO A 101 20.02 -8.82 5.32
N HIS A 102 19.24 -7.89 5.86
CA HIS A 102 18.50 -8.10 7.10
C HIS A 102 17.12 -8.72 6.86
N GLU A 103 16.68 -8.89 5.62
CA GLU A 103 15.41 -9.50 5.27
C GLU A 103 15.49 -11.03 5.30
N ASP A 104 14.46 -11.69 5.81
CA ASP A 104 14.42 -13.14 6.04
C ASP A 104 14.55 -13.93 4.72
N MET A 105 14.08 -13.36 3.60
CA MET A 105 14.14 -13.96 2.26
C MET A 105 15.38 -13.59 1.44
N HIS A 106 16.28 -12.75 1.98
CA HIS A 106 17.40 -12.18 1.20
C HIS A 106 18.30 -13.24 0.57
N ASP A 107 18.72 -14.25 1.34
CA ASP A 107 19.66 -15.25 0.84
C ASP A 107 19.06 -16.11 -0.28
N GLY A 108 17.75 -16.38 -0.19
CA GLY A 108 17.00 -17.03 -1.27
C GLY A 108 16.93 -16.17 -2.52
N PHE A 109 16.72 -14.87 -2.35
CA PHE A 109 16.71 -13.89 -3.44
C PHE A 109 18.07 -13.79 -4.14
N ILE A 110 19.16 -13.60 -3.39
CA ILE A 110 20.52 -13.50 -3.94
C ILE A 110 20.92 -14.76 -4.71
N LYS A 111 20.61 -15.94 -4.14
CA LYS A 111 20.88 -17.21 -4.81
C LYS A 111 20.14 -17.33 -6.13
N ASP A 112 18.86 -16.94 -6.18
CA ASP A 112 18.05 -17.02 -7.39
C ASP A 112 18.41 -15.94 -8.42
N LEU A 113 18.98 -14.81 -7.96
CA LEU A 113 19.49 -13.71 -8.79
C LEU A 113 20.86 -14.02 -9.41
N ASP A 114 21.56 -15.06 -8.92
CA ASP A 114 22.93 -15.40 -9.29
C ASP A 114 23.91 -14.22 -9.11
N PHE A 115 23.82 -13.55 -7.95
CA PHE A 115 24.55 -12.31 -7.65
C PHE A 115 25.65 -12.50 -6.59
N ASP A 116 26.87 -12.02 -6.87
CA ASP A 116 28.01 -12.12 -5.95
C ASP A 116 28.07 -10.93 -4.99
N THR A 117 27.41 -11.06 -3.84
CA THR A 117 27.35 -9.98 -2.84
C THR A 117 28.69 -9.66 -2.18
N LEU A 118 29.68 -10.56 -2.26
CA LEU A 118 31.03 -10.30 -1.74
C LEU A 118 31.83 -9.37 -2.64
N LYS A 119 31.59 -9.44 -3.96
CA LYS A 119 32.25 -8.57 -4.95
C LYS A 119 31.47 -7.29 -5.24
N GLU A 120 30.14 -7.40 -5.35
CA GLU A 120 29.29 -6.32 -5.89
C GLU A 120 28.45 -5.61 -4.81
N GLY A 121 28.47 -6.11 -3.57
CA GLY A 121 27.70 -5.54 -2.47
C GLY A 121 26.22 -5.95 -2.50
N VAL A 122 25.32 -5.06 -2.09
CA VAL A 122 23.87 -5.34 -2.10
C VAL A 122 23.29 -4.92 -3.45
N PRO A 123 22.54 -5.78 -4.16
CA PRO A 123 21.86 -5.39 -5.39
C PRO A 123 20.99 -4.15 -5.18
N LEU A 124 21.16 -3.14 -6.03
CA LEU A 124 20.27 -1.99 -6.05
C LEU A 124 18.91 -2.40 -6.64
N PHE A 125 17.83 -1.78 -6.17
CA PHE A 125 16.53 -1.95 -6.78
C PHE A 125 16.57 -1.55 -8.26
N ASP A 126 16.19 -2.49 -9.14
CA ASP A 126 16.23 -2.29 -10.58
C ASP A 126 14.90 -2.70 -11.22
N ALA A 127 13.97 -1.76 -11.30
CA ALA A 127 12.68 -1.97 -11.95
C ALA A 127 12.80 -2.22 -13.46
N GLY A 128 13.95 -1.90 -14.07
CA GLY A 128 14.19 -2.08 -15.51
C GLY A 128 14.71 -3.47 -15.86
N ASP A 129 15.29 -4.17 -14.89
CA ASP A 129 15.80 -5.52 -15.09
C ASP A 129 14.71 -6.57 -14.83
N ARG A 130 14.36 -7.30 -15.89
CA ARG A 130 13.32 -8.34 -15.82
C ARG A 130 13.69 -9.47 -14.88
N HIS A 131 14.95 -9.92 -14.89
CA HIS A 131 15.38 -11.04 -14.05
C HIS A 131 15.31 -10.65 -12.58
N TYR A 132 15.81 -9.46 -12.24
CA TYR A 132 15.69 -8.84 -10.92
C TYR A 132 14.24 -8.78 -10.47
N MET A 133 13.34 -8.19 -11.27
CA MET A 133 11.94 -8.01 -10.85
C MET A 133 11.18 -9.33 -10.71
N GLU A 134 11.45 -10.33 -11.56
CA GLU A 134 10.87 -11.68 -11.39
C GLU A 134 11.29 -12.32 -10.06
N LYS A 135 12.56 -12.19 -9.66
CA LYS A 135 13.05 -12.72 -8.38
C LYS A 135 12.58 -11.88 -7.20
N PHE A 136 12.58 -10.56 -7.34
CA PHE A 136 12.15 -9.63 -6.32
C PHE A 136 10.68 -9.87 -5.96
N LEU A 137 9.77 -9.89 -6.94
CA LEU A 137 8.35 -10.16 -6.69
C LEU A 137 8.15 -11.52 -6.02
N LYS A 138 8.82 -12.57 -6.53
CA LYS A 138 8.76 -13.92 -5.93
C LYS A 138 9.15 -13.94 -4.46
N HIS A 139 10.30 -13.35 -4.11
CA HIS A 139 10.87 -13.48 -2.76
C HIS A 139 10.27 -12.46 -1.79
N ALA A 140 10.10 -11.21 -2.21
CA ALA A 140 9.59 -10.14 -1.36
C ALA A 140 8.11 -10.32 -1.01
N HIS A 141 7.31 -10.91 -1.91
CA HIS A 141 5.86 -11.02 -1.73
C HIS A 141 5.41 -12.44 -1.37
N GLY A 142 6.22 -13.45 -1.72
CA GLY A 142 5.81 -14.86 -1.67
C GLY A 142 5.35 -15.37 -0.30
N GLU A 143 6.00 -14.96 0.79
CA GLU A 143 5.56 -15.33 2.15
C GLU A 143 4.16 -14.76 2.43
N SER A 144 3.98 -13.45 2.27
CA SER A 144 2.71 -12.75 2.53
C SER A 144 1.58 -13.19 1.60
N ASP A 145 1.88 -13.42 0.32
CA ASP A 145 0.91 -13.92 -0.66
C ASP A 145 0.45 -15.35 -0.28
N SER A 146 1.36 -16.19 0.21
CA SER A 146 1.01 -17.55 0.70
C SER A 146 0.09 -17.53 1.92
N MET A 147 0.13 -16.44 2.71
CA MET A 147 -0.76 -16.21 3.86
C MET A 147 -2.14 -15.69 3.45
N GLY A 148 -2.32 -15.28 2.19
CA GLY A 148 -3.59 -14.78 1.66
C GLY A 148 -3.74 -13.26 1.66
N VAL A 149 -2.63 -12.51 1.65
CA VAL A 149 -2.66 -11.07 1.33
C VAL A 149 -3.35 -10.87 -0.02
N ALA A 150 -4.25 -9.88 -0.07
CA ALA A 150 -5.14 -9.70 -1.20
C ALA A 150 -4.44 -9.03 -2.39
N PHE A 151 -3.75 -7.92 -2.12
CA PHE A 151 -2.91 -7.18 -3.05
C PHE A 151 -2.08 -6.17 -2.25
N TRP A 152 -1.26 -5.37 -2.94
CA TRP A 152 -0.30 -4.48 -2.34
C TRP A 152 -0.62 -3.01 -2.59
N TRP A 153 -0.38 -2.18 -1.58
CA TRP A 153 -0.34 -0.74 -1.69
C TRP A 153 1.08 -0.31 -2.02
N LEU A 154 1.31 -0.03 -3.31
CA LEU A 154 2.57 0.49 -3.81
C LEU A 154 2.63 1.99 -3.57
N ASP A 155 3.26 2.40 -2.47
CA ASP A 155 3.32 3.79 -2.05
C ASP A 155 4.60 4.50 -2.57
N TRP A 156 4.83 4.48 -3.89
CA TRP A 156 6.05 5.08 -4.45
C TRP A 156 6.08 6.60 -4.27
N GLN A 157 7.11 7.08 -3.57
CA GLN A 157 7.39 8.51 -3.30
C GLN A 157 8.83 8.90 -3.66
N GLN A 158 9.59 8.02 -4.32
CA GLN A 158 11.04 8.12 -4.44
C GLN A 158 11.53 8.71 -5.77
N ASP A 159 10.63 9.29 -6.57
CA ASP A 159 10.99 9.94 -7.84
C ASP A 159 12.03 11.07 -7.66
N TYR A 160 12.12 11.69 -6.49
CA TYR A 160 13.14 12.71 -6.20
C TYR A 160 14.56 12.12 -6.10
N SER A 161 14.70 10.84 -5.77
CA SER A 161 15.98 10.11 -5.71
C SER A 161 16.28 9.43 -7.05
N TYR A 162 15.26 8.78 -7.63
CA TYR A 162 15.38 8.03 -8.88
C TYR A 162 14.15 8.31 -9.77
N PRO A 163 14.20 9.36 -10.61
CA PRO A 163 13.02 9.81 -11.34
C PRO A 163 12.63 8.88 -12.50
N ILE A 164 13.57 8.05 -12.97
CA ILE A 164 13.40 7.21 -14.16
C ILE A 164 13.93 5.80 -13.92
N VAL A 165 13.25 4.83 -14.51
CA VAL A 165 13.67 3.43 -14.55
C VAL A 165 15.00 3.35 -15.30
N ARG A 166 15.98 2.70 -14.69
CA ARG A 166 17.35 2.62 -15.21
C ARG A 166 17.36 2.12 -16.65
N GLY A 167 18.11 2.80 -17.51
CA GLY A 167 18.22 2.45 -18.93
C GLY A 167 17.02 2.85 -19.79
N THR A 168 16.06 3.62 -19.25
CA THR A 168 14.86 4.06 -19.98
C THR A 168 14.57 5.54 -19.78
N THR A 169 13.54 6.06 -20.46
CA THR A 169 12.95 7.39 -20.21
C THR A 169 11.66 7.33 -19.39
N THR A 170 11.28 6.14 -18.90
CA THR A 170 10.00 5.89 -18.21
C THR A 170 10.14 6.22 -16.73
N LYS A 171 9.16 6.92 -16.15
CA LYS A 171 9.10 7.14 -14.70
C LYS A 171 8.82 5.85 -13.94
N HIS A 172 9.30 5.73 -12.70
CA HIS A 172 9.11 4.52 -11.90
C HIS A 172 7.64 4.21 -11.63
N LEU A 173 6.87 5.17 -11.10
CA LEU A 173 5.49 4.94 -10.68
C LEU A 173 4.58 4.26 -11.75
N PRO A 174 4.41 4.80 -12.98
CA PRO A 174 3.57 4.13 -13.98
C PRO A 174 4.11 2.76 -14.41
N TRP A 175 5.43 2.55 -14.37
CA TRP A 175 6.02 1.25 -14.70
C TRP A 175 5.81 0.22 -13.60
N LEU A 176 6.01 0.61 -12.34
CA LEU A 176 5.75 -0.24 -11.19
C LEU A 176 4.25 -0.57 -11.10
N ASN A 177 3.35 0.37 -11.38
CA ASN A 177 1.90 0.10 -11.45
C ASN A 177 1.58 -1.01 -12.44
N GLU A 178 2.19 -1.02 -13.64
CA GLU A 178 2.04 -2.10 -14.61
C GLU A 178 2.58 -3.44 -14.07
N LEU A 179 3.80 -3.45 -13.52
CA LEU A 179 4.43 -4.66 -13.00
C LEU A 179 3.62 -5.29 -11.87
N TYR A 180 3.22 -4.50 -10.87
CA TYR A 180 2.44 -4.96 -9.72
C TYR A 180 1.02 -5.37 -10.09
N TYR A 181 0.38 -4.61 -10.98
CA TYR A 181 -0.96 -4.96 -11.45
C TYR A 181 -0.95 -6.29 -12.22
N ASN A 182 0.07 -6.53 -13.05
CA ASN A 182 0.22 -7.81 -13.75
C ASN A 182 0.60 -8.94 -12.79
N TYR A 183 1.49 -8.69 -11.82
CA TYR A 183 1.84 -9.65 -10.78
C TYR A 183 0.61 -10.12 -10.00
N SER A 184 -0.31 -9.22 -9.69
CA SER A 184 -1.54 -9.55 -8.95
C SER A 184 -2.55 -10.41 -9.73
N LYS A 185 -2.38 -10.62 -11.04
CA LYS A 185 -3.26 -11.46 -11.88
C LYS A 185 -2.94 -12.94 -11.70
N GLN A 186 -3.04 -13.43 -10.47
CA GLN A 186 -2.78 -14.83 -10.14
C GLN A 186 -4.04 -15.69 -10.32
N GLY A 187 -3.89 -16.83 -11.00
CA GLY A 187 -5.01 -17.73 -11.31
C GLY A 187 -6.14 -17.04 -12.07
N ASN A 188 -7.37 -17.09 -11.54
CA ASN A 188 -8.55 -16.46 -12.15
C ASN A 188 -8.85 -15.06 -11.58
N LEU A 189 -7.93 -14.47 -10.80
CA LEU A 189 -8.12 -13.15 -10.21
C LEU A 189 -7.92 -12.05 -11.25
N ARG A 190 -8.77 -11.03 -11.16
CA ARG A 190 -8.56 -9.75 -11.87
C ARG A 190 -7.35 -9.04 -11.27
N GLY A 191 -6.66 -8.22 -12.07
CA GLY A 191 -5.57 -7.38 -11.54
C GLY A 191 -6.08 -6.41 -10.47
N ALA A 192 -5.25 -6.18 -9.46
CA ALA A 192 -5.51 -5.31 -8.33
C ALA A 192 -4.20 -4.66 -7.86
N GLY A 193 -4.29 -3.38 -7.54
CA GLY A 193 -3.24 -2.65 -6.86
C GLY A 193 -3.84 -1.42 -6.18
N PHE A 194 -3.04 -0.79 -5.34
CA PHE A 194 -3.36 0.51 -4.79
C PHE A 194 -2.13 1.41 -4.88
N SER A 195 -2.21 2.52 -5.59
CA SER A 195 -1.05 3.40 -5.80
C SER A 195 -1.44 4.83 -6.13
N ARG A 196 -0.48 5.75 -6.20
CA ARG A 196 -0.73 7.10 -6.74
C ARG A 196 -0.97 7.03 -8.25
N TRP A 197 -1.55 8.08 -8.81
CA TRP A 197 -1.75 8.20 -10.25
C TRP A 197 -0.43 8.33 -11.01
N GLY A 198 -0.11 7.33 -11.84
CA GLY A 198 1.09 7.28 -12.66
C GLY A 198 1.04 8.16 -13.92
N GLY A 199 -0.11 8.78 -14.22
CA GLY A 199 -0.32 9.62 -15.41
C GLY A 199 -1.04 8.89 -16.55
N TRP A 200 -0.91 9.42 -17.76
CA TRP A 200 -1.63 8.90 -18.93
C TRP A 200 -1.39 7.40 -19.15
N GLY A 201 -2.49 6.67 -19.35
CA GLY A 201 -2.47 5.21 -19.53
C GLY A 201 -2.53 4.40 -18.24
N ASP A 202 -2.40 5.02 -17.07
CA ASP A 202 -2.41 4.32 -15.78
C ASP A 202 -3.83 3.90 -15.33
N HIS A 203 -4.86 4.31 -16.07
CA HIS A 203 -6.24 3.84 -15.92
C HIS A 203 -6.39 2.31 -16.10
N ARG A 204 -5.35 1.68 -16.66
CA ARG A 204 -5.22 0.23 -16.81
C ARG A 204 -4.89 -0.47 -15.49
N HIS A 205 -4.43 0.26 -14.47
CA HIS A 205 -3.92 -0.27 -13.19
C HIS A 205 -4.65 0.31 -11.95
N PRO A 206 -5.99 0.26 -11.88
CA PRO A 206 -6.74 0.77 -10.74
C PRO A 206 -6.49 -0.04 -9.45
N ILE A 207 -6.70 0.53 -8.26
CA ILE A 207 -7.27 1.86 -7.94
C ILE A 207 -6.20 2.88 -7.54
N GLN A 208 -6.48 4.17 -7.72
CA GLN A 208 -5.58 5.26 -7.35
C GLN A 208 -5.98 6.01 -6.09
N PHE A 209 -5.01 6.62 -5.39
CA PHE A 209 -5.27 7.57 -4.30
C PHE A 209 -4.65 8.95 -4.47
N SER A 210 -5.33 9.95 -3.93
CA SER A 210 -4.99 11.38 -4.06
C SER A 210 -3.72 11.80 -3.31
N GLY A 211 -3.19 10.93 -2.44
CA GLY A 211 -2.04 11.23 -1.61
C GLY A 211 -2.40 11.85 -0.26
N ASP A 212 -1.37 12.31 0.43
CA ASP A 212 -1.38 12.68 1.83
C ASP A 212 -2.07 14.06 2.02
N ALA A 213 -3.41 14.05 2.08
CA ALA A 213 -4.22 15.25 2.17
C ALA A 213 -4.16 15.91 3.56
N VAL A 214 -4.25 17.25 3.64
CA VAL A 214 -4.48 17.97 4.91
C VAL A 214 -5.98 18.10 5.14
N GLY A 215 -6.45 17.72 6.32
CA GLY A 215 -7.85 17.74 6.71
C GLY A 215 -8.38 19.15 6.95
N ASN A 216 -8.85 19.81 5.89
CA ASN A 216 -9.56 21.09 5.94
C ASN A 216 -10.61 21.20 4.80
N TRP A 217 -11.48 22.20 4.89
CA TRP A 217 -12.57 22.42 3.92
C TRP A 217 -12.09 22.76 2.51
N ASP A 218 -10.92 23.40 2.36
CA ASP A 218 -10.36 23.74 1.05
C ASP A 218 -9.85 22.49 0.33
N MET A 219 -9.27 21.54 1.07
CA MET A 219 -8.84 20.26 0.53
C MET A 219 -10.05 19.41 0.10
N LEU A 220 -11.10 19.31 0.93
CA LEU A 220 -12.33 18.63 0.51
C LEU A 220 -12.92 19.25 -0.76
N ARG A 221 -12.97 20.59 -0.84
CA ARG A 221 -13.42 21.30 -2.06
C ARG A 221 -12.53 20.99 -3.26
N PHE A 222 -11.21 20.91 -3.05
CA PHE A 222 -10.26 20.57 -4.10
C PHE A 222 -10.47 19.13 -4.58
N GLU A 223 -10.61 18.16 -3.68
CA GLU A 223 -10.80 16.75 -4.05
C GLU A 223 -12.07 16.54 -4.88
N VAL A 224 -13.19 17.21 -4.55
CA VAL A 224 -14.41 17.16 -5.38
C VAL A 224 -14.14 17.60 -6.83
N LYS A 225 -13.35 18.67 -7.01
CA LYS A 225 -12.94 19.14 -8.35
C LYS A 225 -11.92 18.19 -8.99
N LEU A 226 -10.98 17.66 -8.21
CA LEU A 226 -9.97 16.72 -8.67
C LEU A 226 -10.61 15.46 -9.24
N THR A 227 -11.53 14.83 -8.50
CA THR A 227 -12.20 13.59 -8.92
C THR A 227 -12.90 13.79 -10.26
N THR A 228 -13.75 14.80 -10.37
CA THR A 228 -14.51 15.09 -11.59
C THR A 228 -13.63 15.52 -12.77
N ALA A 229 -12.58 16.30 -12.53
CA ALA A 229 -11.65 16.69 -13.59
C ALA A 229 -10.79 15.53 -14.08
N SER A 230 -10.34 14.66 -13.16
CA SER A 230 -9.42 13.55 -13.46
C SER A 230 -10.06 12.45 -14.28
N ASP A 231 -11.39 12.28 -14.22
CA ASP A 231 -12.13 11.38 -15.11
C ASP A 231 -11.89 11.73 -16.58
N ASN A 232 -11.79 13.03 -16.92
CA ASN A 232 -11.47 13.48 -18.28
C ASN A 232 -10.00 13.21 -18.67
N ALA A 233 -9.14 12.94 -17.69
CA ALA A 233 -7.74 12.57 -17.87
C ALA A 233 -7.49 11.04 -17.69
N GLY A 234 -8.56 10.26 -17.56
CA GLY A 234 -8.49 8.80 -17.47
C GLY A 234 -8.34 8.23 -16.06
N CYS A 235 -8.26 9.03 -14.99
CA CYS A 235 -8.19 8.47 -13.64
C CYS A 235 -9.60 8.29 -13.06
N PHE A 236 -10.21 7.14 -13.36
CA PHE A 236 -11.62 6.85 -13.06
C PHE A 236 -11.88 6.34 -11.64
N PHE A 237 -10.83 5.84 -10.97
CA PHE A 237 -10.98 5.18 -9.68
C PHE A 237 -10.14 5.87 -8.63
N TRP A 238 -10.78 6.73 -7.83
CA TRP A 238 -10.17 7.40 -6.70
C TRP A 238 -10.60 6.80 -5.36
N ALA A 239 -9.59 6.55 -4.52
CA ALA A 239 -9.70 6.51 -3.08
C ALA A 239 -9.12 7.81 -2.50
N HIS A 240 -9.87 8.47 -1.63
CA HIS A 240 -9.40 9.64 -0.91
C HIS A 240 -9.20 9.29 0.56
N ASP A 241 -8.25 9.94 1.23
CA ASP A 241 -8.06 9.80 2.67
C ASP A 241 -9.14 10.57 3.40
N ILE A 242 -10.20 9.87 3.82
CA ILE A 242 -11.40 10.51 4.37
C ILE A 242 -11.07 11.25 5.67
N GLY A 243 -11.34 12.56 5.66
CA GLY A 243 -10.99 13.50 6.74
C GLY A 243 -9.57 14.07 6.63
N GLY A 244 -8.80 13.70 5.60
CA GLY A 244 -7.41 14.08 5.40
C GLY A 244 -6.42 13.19 6.14
N PHE A 245 -5.26 12.94 5.55
CA PHE A 245 -4.17 12.20 6.19
C PHE A 245 -3.63 12.92 7.45
N TYR A 246 -3.44 14.25 7.34
CA TYR A 246 -3.09 15.14 8.44
C TYR A 246 -4.32 15.88 8.97
N ASP A 247 -4.27 16.37 10.21
CA ASP A 247 -5.31 17.22 10.83
C ASP A 247 -6.74 16.65 10.77
N GLY A 248 -7.75 17.45 10.39
CA GLY A 248 -9.11 16.97 10.15
C GLY A 248 -9.90 16.54 11.40
N LEU A 249 -9.68 17.21 12.54
CA LEU A 249 -10.39 16.89 13.79
C LEU A 249 -11.81 17.49 13.88
N ASP A 250 -12.23 18.27 12.89
CA ASP A 250 -13.59 18.82 12.80
C ASP A 250 -14.60 17.70 12.45
N PRO A 251 -15.55 17.35 13.35
CA PRO A 251 -16.52 16.28 13.09
C PRO A 251 -17.45 16.57 11.92
N GLU A 252 -17.78 17.84 11.66
CA GLU A 252 -18.62 18.20 10.51
C GLU A 252 -17.84 17.96 9.21
N LEU A 253 -16.59 18.42 9.16
CA LEU A 253 -15.70 18.15 8.04
C LEU A 253 -15.57 16.65 7.77
N TYR A 254 -15.29 15.84 8.80
CA TYR A 254 -15.18 14.39 8.66
C TYR A 254 -16.47 13.75 8.14
N THR A 255 -17.62 14.20 8.63
CA THR A 255 -18.93 13.73 8.17
C THR A 255 -19.16 14.06 6.69
N ARG A 256 -18.84 15.29 6.25
CA ARG A 256 -18.99 15.69 4.85
C ARG A 256 -18.01 14.97 3.92
N TRP A 257 -16.79 14.75 4.38
CA TRP A 257 -15.80 14.00 3.62
C TRP A 257 -16.21 12.53 3.48
N THR A 258 -16.77 11.93 4.53
CA THR A 258 -17.35 10.57 4.47
C THR A 258 -18.48 10.49 3.45
N GLN A 259 -19.41 11.46 3.44
CA GLN A 259 -20.49 11.53 2.45
C GLN A 259 -19.95 11.62 1.01
N PHE A 260 -18.89 12.40 0.79
CA PHE A 260 -18.19 12.44 -0.50
C PHE A 260 -17.52 11.10 -0.83
N GLY A 261 -16.81 10.48 0.11
CA GLY A 261 -16.15 9.18 -0.06
C GLY A 261 -17.10 8.04 -0.44
N LEU A 262 -18.32 8.04 0.09
CA LEU A 262 -19.37 7.06 -0.25
C LEU A 262 -19.80 7.11 -1.73
N LEU A 263 -19.56 8.22 -2.42
CA LEU A 263 -19.86 8.41 -3.84
C LEU A 263 -18.61 8.28 -4.74
N ASN A 264 -17.46 7.94 -4.15
CA ASN A 264 -16.22 7.67 -4.88
C ASN A 264 -16.05 6.16 -5.12
N SER A 265 -14.91 5.79 -5.71
CA SER A 265 -14.64 4.40 -6.04
C SER A 265 -14.35 3.52 -4.84
N SER A 266 -14.00 4.07 -3.68
CA SER A 266 -13.85 3.36 -2.41
C SER A 266 -13.95 4.32 -1.23
N LEU A 267 -14.50 3.85 -0.11
CA LEU A 267 -14.51 4.60 1.15
C LEU A 267 -13.28 4.21 1.98
N ARG A 268 -12.22 5.03 1.93
CA ARG A 268 -10.97 4.74 2.64
C ARG A 268 -10.72 5.67 3.81
N ILE A 269 -10.76 5.12 5.02
CA ILE A 269 -10.24 5.82 6.20
C ILE A 269 -8.74 5.62 6.24
N HIS A 270 -7.97 6.72 6.21
CA HIS A 270 -6.52 6.72 6.36
C HIS A 270 -6.04 8.01 7.01
N SER A 271 -5.07 7.87 7.91
CA SER A 271 -4.50 8.99 8.67
C SER A 271 -3.08 8.69 9.15
N VAL A 272 -2.35 9.75 9.44
CA VAL A 272 -1.02 9.73 10.05
C VAL A 272 -1.06 9.17 11.47
N VAL A 273 0.10 8.82 12.01
CA VAL A 273 0.27 8.45 13.42
C VAL A 273 -0.23 9.57 14.35
N GLY A 274 -1.15 9.22 15.26
CA GLY A 274 -1.59 10.10 16.34
C GLY A 274 -2.81 9.53 17.09
N GLU A 275 -2.86 9.72 18.41
CA GLU A 275 -3.97 9.20 19.23
C GLU A 275 -5.33 9.77 18.81
N LYS A 276 -5.35 11.05 18.39
CA LYS A 276 -6.55 11.73 17.90
C LYS A 276 -6.88 11.43 16.43
N MET A 277 -6.04 10.63 15.77
CA MET A 277 -6.18 10.29 14.35
C MET A 277 -6.88 8.95 14.14
N ASP A 278 -7.33 8.28 15.20
CA ASP A 278 -8.30 7.19 15.07
C ASP A 278 -9.64 7.73 14.59
N ARG A 279 -10.11 7.24 13.45
CA ARG A 279 -11.38 7.65 12.85
C ARG A 279 -12.30 6.47 12.57
N ARG A 280 -12.13 5.37 13.30
CA ARG A 280 -13.02 4.22 13.21
C ARG A 280 -14.48 4.62 13.60
N PRO A 281 -15.50 3.95 13.03
CA PRO A 281 -16.92 4.13 13.39
C PRO A 281 -17.24 3.82 14.85
#